data_AF-A0A6B3FPH3-F1
#
_entry.id   AF-A0A6B3FPH3-F1
#
_cell.length_a   1.000
_cell.length_b   1.000
_cell.length_c   1.000
_cell.angle_alpha   90.00
_cell.angle_beta   90.00
_cell.angle_gamma   90.00
#
_symmetry.space_group_name_H-M   'P 1'
#
loop_
_entity.id
_entity.type
_entity.pdbx_description
1 polymer ?
#
loop_
_entity_poly.entity_id
_entity_poly.type
_entity_poly.pdbx_seq_one_letter_code
_entity_poly.pdbx_strand_id
1 'polypeptide(L)'
;TPYDATHMGHAATYNAFDLVQRVWLDTKRQVHYVQNVTDVDDPLLERAVRDGQDWTELAERETALFREDMTALRMLPPRHYIGAVEAIPGIVPLVERLRDAGAAYDLDG
;
A
#
# COMPACT_ATOMS: atom_id res chain seq x y z
N THR A 1 3.63 -2.99 -3.06
CA THR A 1 3.07 -4.36 -3.12
C THR A 1 3.89 -5.27 -2.23
N PRO A 2 3.29 -5.98 -1.26
CA PRO A 2 3.99 -6.84 -0.32
C PRO A 2 4.15 -8.25 -0.92
N TYR A 3 4.74 -8.35 -2.12
CA TYR A 3 5.06 -9.66 -2.69
C TYR A 3 6.44 -10.15 -2.27
N ASP A 4 7.27 -9.34 -1.59
CA ASP A 4 8.58 -9.73 -1.07
C ASP A 4 9.00 -8.84 0.11
N ALA A 5 10.06 -9.27 0.82
CA ALA A 5 10.59 -8.60 1.99
C ALA A 5 11.09 -7.18 1.71
N THR A 6 11.08 -6.33 2.74
CA THR A 6 11.56 -4.95 2.65
C THR A 6 13.05 -4.90 2.30
N HIS A 7 13.38 -4.49 1.08
CA HIS A 7 14.77 -4.22 0.70
C HIS A 7 15.18 -2.76 0.97
N MET A 8 16.48 -2.48 0.89
CA MET A 8 17.03 -1.14 1.19
C MET A 8 16.45 0.01 0.35
N GLY A 9 16.05 -0.25 -0.90
CA GLY A 9 15.35 0.75 -1.72
C GLY A 9 14.00 1.22 -1.12
N HIS A 10 13.23 0.30 -0.53
CA HIS A 10 12.00 0.62 0.19
C HIS A 10 12.33 1.41 1.45
N ALA A 11 13.26 0.91 2.27
CA ALA A 11 13.68 1.58 3.50
C ALA A 11 14.15 3.03 3.25
N ALA A 12 14.93 3.27 2.19
CA ALA A 12 15.39 4.60 1.82
C ALA A 12 14.22 5.54 1.46
N THR A 13 13.25 5.05 0.68
CA THR A 13 12.07 5.82 0.28
C THR A 13 11.23 6.20 1.50
N TYR A 14 10.90 5.22 2.35
CA TYR A 14 10.07 5.48 3.53
C TYR A 14 10.80 6.35 4.56
N ASN A 15 12.13 6.23 4.70
CA ASN A 15 12.92 7.11 5.56
C ASN A 15 12.86 8.58 5.10
N ALA A 16 12.93 8.83 3.78
CA ALA A 16 12.80 10.18 3.25
C ALA A 16 11.45 10.83 3.62
N PHE A 17 10.34 10.07 3.56
CA PHE A 17 9.02 10.57 3.96
C PHE A 17 8.84 10.63 5.49
N ASP A 18 9.47 9.74 6.25
CA ASP A 18 9.54 9.83 7.71
C ASP A 18 10.23 11.13 8.14
N LEU A 19 11.31 11.55 7.44
CA LEU A 19 11.95 12.84 7.68
C LEU A 19 10.99 14.01 7.41
N VAL A 20 10.24 13.98 6.31
CA VAL A 20 9.23 15.01 6.00
C VAL A 20 8.19 15.09 7.12
N GLN A 21 7.65 13.94 7.55
CA GLN A 21 6.67 13.86 8.64
C GLN A 21 7.24 14.46 9.94
N ARG A 22 8.48 14.12 10.29
CA ARG A 22 9.17 14.68 11.48
C ARG A 22 9.35 16.18 11.40
N VAL A 23 9.79 16.72 10.26
CA VAL A 23 9.97 18.17 10.07
C VAL A 23 8.63 18.91 10.19
N TRP A 24 7.54 18.33 9.68
CA TRP A 24 6.21 18.91 9.86
C TRP A 24 5.74 18.90 11.32
N LEU A 25 5.98 17.81 12.05
CA LEU A 25 5.66 17.73 13.47
C LEU A 25 6.51 18.69 14.32
N ASP A 26 7.80 18.83 14.00
CA ASP A 26 8.72 19.76 14.66
C ASP A 26 8.24 21.22 14.49
N THR A 27 7.80 21.56 13.27
CA THR A 27 7.19 22.86 12.93
C THR A 27 5.73 23.01 13.37
N LYS A 28 5.25 22.13 14.25
CA LYS A 28 3.91 22.17 14.89
C LYS A 28 2.73 22.09 13.92
N ARG A 29 2.94 21.50 12.74
CA ARG A 29 1.85 21.21 11.79
C ARG A 29 1.11 19.94 12.20
N GLN A 30 -0.18 19.90 11.91
CA GLN A 30 -0.93 18.65 11.94
C GLN A 30 -0.58 17.82 10.70
N VAL A 31 -0.28 16.54 10.88
CA VAL A 31 0.06 15.63 9.79
C VAL A 31 -0.98 14.52 9.68
N HIS A 32 -1.65 14.43 8.54
CA HIS A 32 -2.46 13.27 8.14
C HIS A 32 -1.69 12.47 7.09
N TYR A 33 -0.82 11.58 7.56
CA TYR A 33 -0.11 10.67 6.69
C TYR A 33 -0.99 9.46 6.38
N VAL A 34 -1.22 9.20 5.09
CA VAL A 34 -1.93 8.02 4.58
C VAL A 34 -0.97 7.23 3.72
N GLN A 35 -0.93 5.92 3.93
CA GLN A 35 -0.14 4.98 3.12
C GLN A 35 -1.06 3.80 2.75
N ASN A 36 -0.97 3.30 1.53
CA ASN A 36 -1.71 2.12 1.12
C ASN A 36 -0.84 0.86 1.19
N VAL A 37 -1.50 -0.29 1.19
CA VAL A 37 -0.90 -1.57 0.84
C VAL A 37 -1.54 -2.04 -0.45
N THR A 38 -0.74 -2.33 -1.47
CA THR A 38 -1.22 -3.02 -2.67
C THR A 38 -1.23 -4.52 -2.37
N ASP A 39 -2.22 -4.97 -1.59
CA ASP A 39 -2.37 -6.34 -1.09
C ASP A 39 -2.97 -7.31 -2.12
N VAL A 40 -3.29 -6.82 -3.33
CA VAL A 40 -3.66 -7.61 -4.50
C VAL A 40 -2.97 -7.03 -5.74
N ASP A 41 -2.19 -7.86 -6.44
CA ASP A 41 -1.39 -7.47 -7.62
C ASP A 41 -0.91 -8.74 -8.36
N ASP A 42 -0.64 -8.64 -9.66
CA ASP A 42 -0.23 -9.80 -10.47
C ASP A 42 1.04 -10.50 -9.93
N PRO A 43 2.13 -9.79 -9.54
CA PRO A 43 3.33 -10.44 -9.00
C PRO A 43 3.07 -11.18 -7.68
N LEU A 44 2.11 -10.71 -6.88
CA LEU A 44 1.73 -11.36 -5.63
C LEU A 44 0.96 -12.66 -5.90
N LEU A 45 0.03 -12.64 -6.86
CA LEU A 45 -0.71 -13.83 -7.30
C LEU A 45 0.23 -14.87 -7.95
N GLU A 46 1.15 -14.42 -8.80
CA GLU A 46 2.18 -15.29 -9.41
C GLU A 46 3.06 -15.96 -8.36
N ARG A 47 3.51 -15.21 -7.34
CA ARG A 47 4.29 -15.77 -6.23
C ARG A 47 3.47 -16.77 -5.41
N ALA A 48 2.22 -16.45 -5.08
CA ALA A 48 1.34 -17.35 -4.34
C ALA A 48 1.17 -18.69 -5.07
N VAL A 49 0.92 -18.67 -6.38
CA VAL A 49 0.83 -19.87 -7.22
C VAL A 49 2.14 -20.64 -7.26
N ARG A 50 3.28 -19.96 -7.50
CA ARG A 50 4.61 -20.57 -7.54
C ARG A 50 4.94 -21.30 -6.23
N ASP A 51 4.62 -20.68 -5.10
CA ASP A 51 4.96 -21.18 -3.77
C ASP A 51 3.87 -22.11 -3.19
N GLY A 52 2.76 -22.32 -3.91
CA GLY A 52 1.64 -23.17 -3.48
C GLY A 52 0.93 -22.66 -2.23
N GLN A 53 0.85 -21.34 -2.05
CA GLN A 53 0.29 -20.66 -0.87
C GLN A 53 -0.97 -19.87 -1.24
N ASP A 54 -1.83 -19.63 -0.25
CA ASP A 54 -2.93 -18.68 -0.43
C ASP A 54 -2.38 -17.24 -0.53
N TRP A 55 -2.91 -16.47 -1.47
CA TRP A 55 -2.39 -15.12 -1.74
C TRP A 55 -2.74 -14.13 -0.63
N THR A 56 -3.86 -14.32 0.08
CA THR A 56 -4.24 -13.47 1.20
C THR A 56 -3.29 -13.72 2.37
N GLU A 57 -2.97 -14.98 2.67
CA GLU A 57 -1.98 -15.33 3.69
C GLU A 57 -0.58 -14.78 3.36
N LEU A 58 -0.18 -14.86 2.08
CA LEU A 58 1.07 -14.26 1.60
C LEU A 58 1.07 -12.74 1.82
N ALA A 59 0.03 -12.04 1.37
CA ALA A 59 -0.09 -10.58 1.51
C ALA A 59 -0.08 -10.15 2.98
N GLU A 60 -0.80 -10.86 3.85
CA GLU A 60 -0.85 -10.60 5.29
C GLU A 60 0.52 -10.77 5.95
N ARG A 61 1.22 -11.88 5.66
CA ARG A 61 2.55 -12.16 6.22
C ARG A 61 3.56 -11.09 5.81
N GLU A 62 3.67 -10.79 4.52
CA GLU A 62 4.64 -9.81 4.03
C GLU A 62 4.28 -8.39 4.51
N THR A 63 2.99 -8.07 4.68
CA THR A 63 2.54 -6.81 5.29
C THR A 63 2.92 -6.73 6.78
N ALA A 64 2.81 -7.83 7.51
CA ALA A 64 3.24 -7.91 8.90
C ALA A 64 4.76 -7.71 9.02
N LEU A 65 5.55 -8.40 8.18
CA LEU A 65 7.00 -8.25 8.11
C LEU A 65 7.40 -6.79 7.79
N PHE A 66 6.73 -6.16 6.82
CA PHE A 66 6.94 -4.75 6.52
C PHE A 66 6.71 -3.84 7.74
N ARG A 67 5.65 -4.08 8.52
CA ARG A 67 5.37 -3.31 9.76
C ARG A 67 6.46 -3.51 10.81
N GLU A 68 6.96 -4.72 10.96
CA GLU A 68 8.08 -5.03 11.85
C GLU A 68 9.35 -4.28 11.43
N ASP A 69 9.67 -4.29 10.14
CA ASP A 69 10.82 -3.56 9.58
C ASP A 69 10.70 -2.04 9.81
N MET A 70 9.54 -1.44 9.52
CA MET A 70 9.32 -0.01 9.73
C MET A 70 9.43 0.37 11.21
N THR A 71 8.94 -0.51 12.10
CA THR A 71 9.06 -0.35 13.55
C THR A 71 10.52 -0.43 14.01
N ALA A 72 11.28 -1.41 13.50
CA ALA A 72 12.70 -1.57 13.79
C ALA A 72 13.51 -0.35 13.32
N LEU A 73 13.13 0.25 12.19
CA LEU A 73 13.71 1.50 11.67
C LEU A 73 13.21 2.76 12.38
N ARG A 74 12.35 2.62 13.39
CA ARG A 74 11.78 3.70 14.21
C ARG A 74 10.97 4.72 13.41
N MET A 75 10.41 4.31 12.28
CA MET A 75 9.59 5.19 11.45
C MET A 75 8.27 5.50 12.14
N LEU A 76 7.77 6.72 11.94
CA LEU A 76 6.46 7.12 12.41
C LEU A 76 5.39 6.46 11.52
N PRO A 77 4.38 5.79 12.12
CA PRO A 77 3.36 5.11 11.34
C PRO A 77 2.42 6.10 10.64
N PRO A 78 1.80 5.71 9.52
CA PRO A 78 0.70 6.46 8.93
C PRO A 78 -0.51 6.49 9.88
N ARG A 79 -1.31 7.55 9.77
CA ARG A 79 -2.61 7.65 10.46
C ARG A 79 -3.61 6.65 9.88
N HIS A 80 -3.57 6.47 8.56
CA HIS A 80 -4.38 5.50 7.85
C HIS A 80 -3.50 4.59 7.01
N TYR A 81 -3.63 3.29 7.22
CA TYR A 81 -2.93 2.26 6.47
C TYR A 81 -3.98 1.33 5.85
N ILE A 82 -4.26 1.54 4.56
CA ILE A 82 -5.45 0.98 3.89
C ILE A 82 -5.03 0.02 2.78
N GLY A 83 -5.59 -1.19 2.78
CA GLY A 83 -5.37 -2.17 1.72
C GLY A 83 -6.10 -1.80 0.42
N ALA A 84 -5.58 -2.26 -0.72
CA ALA A 84 -6.27 -2.11 -2.01
C ALA A 84 -7.58 -2.91 -2.00
N VAL A 85 -7.58 -4.12 -1.40
CA VAL A 85 -8.79 -4.93 -1.23
C VAL A 85 -9.82 -4.21 -0.36
N GLU A 86 -9.39 -3.61 0.76
CA GLU A 86 -10.24 -2.81 1.65
C GLU A 86 -10.85 -1.60 0.93
N ALA A 87 -10.13 -1.01 -0.03
CA ALA A 87 -10.56 0.18 -0.77
C ALA A 87 -11.53 -0.10 -1.93
N ILE A 88 -11.77 -1.37 -2.32
CA ILE A 88 -12.65 -1.73 -3.46
C ILE A 88 -14.04 -1.08 -3.39
N PRO A 89 -14.75 -1.05 -2.24
CA PRO A 89 -16.05 -0.39 -2.15
C PRO A 89 -16.02 1.12 -2.47
N GLY A 90 -14.86 1.77 -2.32
CA GLY A 90 -14.64 3.16 -2.74
C GLY A 90 -14.17 3.30 -4.19
N ILE A 91 -13.43 2.32 -4.71
CA ILE A 91 -12.91 2.33 -6.09
C ILE A 91 -14.03 2.14 -7.12
N VAL A 92 -14.95 1.19 -6.89
CA VAL A 92 -16.02 0.87 -7.87
C VAL A 92 -16.88 2.10 -8.22
N PRO A 93 -17.42 2.87 -7.26
CA PRO A 93 -18.20 4.07 -7.59
C PRO A 93 -17.38 5.15 -8.31
N LEU A 94 -16.07 5.23 -8.09
CA LEU A 94 -15.19 6.15 -8.80
C LEU A 94 -15.07 5.77 -10.28
N VAL A 95 -14.92 4.48 -10.58
CA VAL A 95 -14.89 3.97 -11.96
C VAL A 95 -16.23 4.20 -12.67
N GLU A 96 -17.36 3.94 -12.01
CA GLU A 96 -18.69 4.22 -12.55
C GLU A 96 -18.85 5.70 -12.91
N ARG A 97 -18.42 6.61 -12.03
CA ARG A 97 -18.44 8.05 -12.30
C ARG A 97 -17.56 8.46 -13.49
N LEU A 98 -16.41 7.80 -13.66
CA LEU A 98 -15.55 8.03 -14.82
C LEU A 98 -16.22 7.56 -16.12
N ARG A 99 -16.93 6.43 -16.08
CA ARG A 99 -17.72 5.92 -17.22
C ARG A 99 -18.86 6.88 -17.57
N ASP A 100 -19.62 7.32 -16.58
CA ASP A 100 -20.74 8.26 -16.77
C ASP A 100 -20.28 9.62 -17.33
N ALA A 101 -19.05 10.03 -17.00
CA ALA A 101 -18.43 11.24 -17.52
C ALA A 101 -17.81 11.06 -18.93
N GLY A 102 -17.84 9.85 -19.51
CA GLY A 102 -17.18 9.53 -20.78
C GLY A 102 -15.65 9.53 -20.71
N ALA A 103 -15.08 9.48 -19.50
CA ALA A 103 -13.63 9.43 -19.25
C ALA A 103 -13.08 8.00 -19.13
N ALA A 104 -13.97 7.01 -19.03
CA ALA A 104 -13.65 5.59 -19.13
C ALA A 104 -14.58 4.93 -20.16
N TYR A 105 -14.11 3.85 -20.77
CA TYR A 105 -14.88 3.06 -21.72
C TYR A 105 -14.62 1.58 -21.46
N ASP A 106 -15.60 0.75 -21.78
CA ASP A 106 -15.42 -0.70 -21.80
C ASP A 106 -14.67 -1.05 -23.09
N LEU A 107 -13.57 -1.79 -22.97
CA LEU A 107 -12.87 -2.34 -24.13
C LEU A 107 -13.62 -3.61 -24.57
N ASP A 108 -14.08 -3.66 -25.81
CA ASP A 108 -14.68 -4.89 -26.35
C ASP A 108 -13.61 -6.00 -26.41
N GLY A 109 -13.81 -7.05 -25.60
CA GLY A 109 -12.92 -8.21 -25.47
C GLY A 109 -13.59 -9.38 -24.79
#